data_AF-A0A7S0S9Y3-F1
#
_entry.id   AF-A0A7S0S9Y3-F1
#
_cell.length_a   1.000
_cell.length_b   1.000
_cell.length_c   1.000
_cell.angle_alpha   90.00
_cell.angle_beta   90.00
_cell.angle_gamma   90.00
#
_symmetry.space_group_name_H-M   'P 1'
#
loop_
_entity.id
_entity.type
_entity.pdbx_description
1 polymer ?
#
loop_
_entity_poly.entity_id
_entity_poly.type
_entity_poly.pdbx_seq_one_letter_code
_entity_poly.pdbx_strand_id
1 'polypeptide(L)'
;MLAAAAVQDARRAEGNASFRAGKYADAASSYTAAVVAGSSHPLSAAFSAVCLCNRAAAAHAEGRLMDALADCGRALALNPAHAKSLSRRAQVHVEVRLPAAAVSDLERLLAVLNGGRKGTAAGLAPGSEAAAAAAAVAAAAAVGMDCDQVQSIQDRLRYARSAAVEGAPPDHYRILGLAVGSGASAADVKKGYRQLALKHHPDKSCNGLPGWVDSESLRSDADRLFKLVGEANATLSDGVKRIDYDTDERVRAARRGGGR
;
A
#
# COMPACT_ATOMS: atom_id res chain seq x y z
N MET A 1 -2.68 -28.73 -16.67
CA MET A 1 -3.34 -27.62 -15.96
C MET A 1 -2.99 -27.56 -14.46
N LEU A 2 -2.93 -28.69 -13.74
CA LEU A 2 -2.51 -28.77 -12.31
C LEU A 2 -1.10 -28.23 -12.00
N ALA A 3 -0.16 -28.28 -12.96
CA ALA A 3 1.22 -27.88 -12.73
C ALA A 3 1.40 -26.37 -12.47
N ALA A 4 0.63 -25.50 -13.13
CA ALA A 4 0.81 -24.04 -13.01
C ALA A 4 0.37 -23.53 -11.62
N ALA A 5 -0.80 -23.95 -11.14
CA ALA A 5 -1.29 -23.58 -9.81
C ALA A 5 -0.35 -24.08 -8.69
N ALA A 6 0.14 -25.32 -8.81
CA ALA A 6 1.11 -25.88 -7.86
C ALA A 6 2.43 -25.08 -7.84
N VAL A 7 2.92 -24.64 -9.02
CA VAL A 7 4.10 -23.77 -9.12
C VAL A 7 3.84 -22.42 -8.48
N GLN A 8 2.68 -21.81 -8.73
CA GLN A 8 2.31 -20.53 -8.10
C GLN A 8 2.29 -20.61 -6.57
N ASP A 9 1.64 -21.64 -6.02
CA ASP A 9 1.58 -21.84 -4.57
C ASP A 9 2.94 -22.14 -3.96
N ALA A 10 3.77 -22.94 -4.63
CA ALA A 10 5.15 -23.19 -4.19
C ALA A 10 5.97 -21.89 -4.13
N ARG A 11 5.88 -21.04 -5.16
CA ARG A 11 6.58 -19.74 -5.21
C ARG A 11 6.06 -18.75 -4.15
N ARG A 12 4.75 -18.76 -3.89
CA ARG A 12 4.17 -17.96 -2.80
C ARG A 12 4.63 -18.47 -1.44
N ALA A 13 4.70 -19.78 -1.23
CA ALA A 13 5.18 -20.38 0.01
C ALA A 13 6.67 -20.06 0.25
N GLU A 14 7.50 -20.16 -0.79
CA GLU A 14 8.91 -19.74 -0.78
C GLU A 14 9.03 -18.26 -0.40
N GLY A 15 8.24 -17.38 -1.03
CA GLY A 15 8.21 -15.96 -0.69
C GLY A 15 7.80 -15.69 0.76
N ASN A 16 6.80 -16.42 1.27
CA ASN A 16 6.37 -16.31 2.67
C ASN A 16 7.47 -16.77 3.64
N ALA A 17 8.21 -17.83 3.30
CA ALA A 17 9.33 -18.32 4.10
C ALA A 17 10.47 -17.30 4.14
N SER A 18 10.86 -16.75 2.98
CA SER A 18 11.87 -15.69 2.89
C SER A 18 11.45 -14.42 3.63
N PHE A 19 10.16 -14.05 3.58
CA PHE A 19 9.62 -12.91 4.32
C PHE A 19 9.74 -13.10 5.83
N ARG A 20 9.37 -14.29 6.34
CA ARG A 20 9.51 -14.64 7.77
C ARG A 20 10.97 -14.68 8.21
N ALA A 21 11.89 -15.00 7.30
CA ALA A 21 13.33 -14.98 7.54
C ALA A 21 13.97 -13.57 7.43
N GLY A 22 13.18 -12.51 7.17
CA GLY A 22 13.68 -11.14 6.99
C GLY A 22 14.40 -10.90 5.66
N LYS A 23 14.40 -11.89 4.74
CA LYS A 23 15.00 -11.80 3.41
C LYS A 23 13.99 -11.21 2.43
N TYR A 24 13.72 -9.92 2.57
CA TYR A 24 12.64 -9.26 1.85
C TYR A 24 12.89 -9.19 0.32
N ALA A 25 14.13 -9.08 -0.14
CA ALA A 25 14.47 -9.06 -1.56
C ALA A 25 14.17 -10.42 -2.22
N ASP A 26 14.56 -11.51 -1.55
CA ASP A 26 14.28 -12.89 -1.99
C ASP A 26 12.77 -13.17 -1.98
N ALA A 27 12.07 -12.66 -0.96
CA ALA A 27 10.61 -12.73 -0.88
C ALA A 27 9.96 -12.02 -2.07
N ALA A 28 10.40 -10.80 -2.39
CA ALA A 28 9.87 -10.03 -3.51
C ALA A 28 10.11 -10.72 -4.87
N SER A 29 11.27 -11.33 -5.06
CA SER A 29 11.59 -12.13 -6.25
C SER A 29 10.66 -13.35 -6.37
N SER A 30 10.43 -14.06 -5.27
CA SER A 30 9.56 -15.25 -5.23
C SER A 30 8.10 -14.90 -5.51
N TYR A 31 7.57 -13.82 -4.92
CA TYR A 31 6.22 -13.34 -5.23
C TYR A 31 6.08 -12.88 -6.69
N THR A 32 7.12 -12.26 -7.25
CA THR A 32 7.13 -11.88 -8.67
C THR A 32 7.04 -13.10 -9.57
N ALA A 33 7.81 -14.15 -9.29
CA ALA A 33 7.72 -15.42 -10.01
C ALA A 33 6.32 -16.07 -9.88
N ALA A 34 5.68 -15.98 -8.71
CA ALA A 34 4.32 -16.48 -8.49
C ALA A 34 3.27 -15.75 -9.35
N VAL A 35 3.40 -14.43 -9.52
CA VAL A 35 2.50 -13.63 -10.38
C VAL A 35 2.72 -13.95 -11.87
N VAL A 36 3.98 -14.05 -12.31
CA VAL A 36 4.33 -14.35 -13.71
C VAL A 36 3.87 -15.75 -14.11
N ALA A 37 4.06 -16.75 -13.25
CA ALA A 37 3.60 -18.11 -13.51
C ALA A 37 2.07 -18.22 -13.68
N GLY A 38 1.32 -17.24 -13.18
CA GLY A 38 -0.13 -17.15 -13.28
C GLY A 38 -0.69 -16.33 -14.43
N SER A 39 0.15 -15.67 -15.23
CA SER A 39 -0.31 -14.65 -16.19
C SER A 39 -1.19 -15.20 -17.33
N SER A 40 -1.28 -16.52 -17.47
CA SER A 40 -2.06 -17.22 -18.50
C SER A 40 -3.40 -17.82 -18.01
N HIS A 41 -3.85 -17.54 -16.78
CA HIS A 41 -5.03 -18.21 -16.18
C HIS A 41 -6.08 -17.27 -15.54
N PRO A 42 -7.41 -17.46 -15.73
CA PRO A 42 -8.46 -16.58 -15.18
C PRO A 42 -8.58 -16.56 -13.64
N LEU A 43 -8.39 -17.71 -12.95
CA LEU A 43 -8.35 -17.80 -11.46
C LEU A 43 -7.14 -17.06 -10.83
N SER A 44 -6.28 -16.46 -11.66
CA SER A 44 -5.01 -15.84 -11.25
C SER A 44 -5.17 -14.45 -10.63
N ALA A 45 -6.27 -13.73 -10.86
CA ALA A 45 -6.35 -12.32 -10.46
C ALA A 45 -6.38 -12.12 -8.94
N ALA A 46 -7.21 -12.89 -8.22
CA ALA A 46 -7.27 -12.85 -6.76
C ALA A 46 -5.95 -13.34 -6.13
N PHE A 47 -5.38 -14.43 -6.67
CA PHE A 47 -4.07 -14.93 -6.24
C PHE A 47 -2.95 -13.91 -6.48
N SER A 48 -2.95 -13.25 -7.64
CA SER A 48 -2.00 -12.21 -8.02
C SER A 48 -2.15 -10.99 -7.11
N ALA A 49 -3.37 -10.58 -6.76
CA ALA A 49 -3.61 -9.51 -5.79
C ALA A 49 -3.00 -9.83 -4.42
N VAL A 50 -3.12 -11.08 -3.96
CA VAL A 50 -2.48 -11.54 -2.71
C VAL A 50 -0.95 -11.50 -2.82
N CYS A 51 -0.38 -12.04 -3.90
CA CYS A 51 1.07 -12.03 -4.10
C CYS A 51 1.65 -10.61 -4.23
N LEU A 52 0.94 -9.71 -4.93
CA LEU A 52 1.29 -8.29 -5.00
C LEU A 52 1.21 -7.61 -3.63
N CYS A 53 0.18 -7.91 -2.82
CA CYS A 53 0.11 -7.38 -1.45
C CYS A 53 1.25 -7.87 -0.56
N ASN A 54 1.67 -9.14 -0.71
CA ASN A 54 2.80 -9.69 0.02
C ASN A 54 4.14 -9.11 -0.49
N ARG A 55 4.27 -8.87 -1.80
CA ARG A 55 5.43 -8.17 -2.38
C ARG A 55 5.50 -6.72 -1.89
N ALA A 56 4.36 -6.03 -1.80
CA ALA A 56 4.26 -4.72 -1.18
C ALA A 56 4.67 -4.74 0.30
N ALA A 57 4.34 -5.81 1.04
CA ALA A 57 4.79 -5.99 2.41
C ALA A 57 6.32 -6.10 2.51
N ALA A 58 6.93 -6.89 1.63
CA ALA A 58 8.38 -7.03 1.57
C ALA A 58 9.07 -5.71 1.19
N ALA A 59 8.56 -5.01 0.18
CA ALA A 59 9.08 -3.71 -0.23
C ALA A 59 8.94 -2.65 0.89
N HIS A 60 7.81 -2.65 1.60
CA HIS A 60 7.57 -1.77 2.75
C HIS A 60 8.57 -2.04 3.88
N ALA A 61 8.81 -3.31 4.22
CA ALA A 61 9.78 -3.69 5.23
C ALA A 61 11.24 -3.30 4.89
N GLU A 62 11.57 -3.17 3.60
CA GLU A 62 12.86 -2.65 3.12
C GLU A 62 12.92 -1.11 3.04
N GLY A 63 11.82 -0.41 3.30
CA GLY A 63 11.72 1.04 3.13
C GLY A 63 11.51 1.50 1.68
N ARG A 64 11.26 0.59 0.74
CA ARG A 64 10.91 0.91 -0.66
C ARG A 64 9.43 1.28 -0.77
N LEU A 65 9.05 2.41 -0.21
CA LEU A 65 7.66 2.83 -0.05
C LEU A 65 6.91 3.01 -1.38
N MET A 66 7.56 3.60 -2.40
CA MET A 66 6.94 3.77 -3.72
C MET A 66 6.67 2.44 -4.42
N ASP A 67 7.55 1.45 -4.23
CA ASP A 67 7.32 0.09 -4.75
C ASP A 67 6.11 -0.55 -4.08
N ALA A 68 5.95 -0.35 -2.76
CA ALA A 68 4.80 -0.85 -2.01
C ALA A 68 3.48 -0.18 -2.47
N LEU A 69 3.48 1.13 -2.72
CA LEU A 69 2.30 1.84 -3.26
C LEU A 69 1.90 1.31 -4.64
N ALA A 70 2.86 1.14 -5.55
CA ALA A 70 2.61 0.61 -6.89
C ALA A 70 2.04 -0.81 -6.85
N ASP A 71 2.61 -1.69 -6.01
CA ASP A 71 2.11 -3.06 -5.85
C ASP A 71 0.72 -3.11 -5.22
N CYS A 72 0.44 -2.27 -4.22
CA CYS A 72 -0.90 -2.12 -3.67
C CYS A 72 -1.90 -1.62 -4.71
N GLY A 73 -1.54 -0.63 -5.54
CA GLY A 73 -2.37 -0.12 -6.63
C GLY A 73 -2.73 -1.23 -7.63
N ARG A 74 -1.73 -1.99 -8.08
CA ARG A 74 -1.96 -3.15 -8.97
C ARG A 74 -2.82 -4.23 -8.33
N ALA A 75 -2.60 -4.53 -7.04
CA ALA A 75 -3.42 -5.49 -6.31
C ALA A 75 -4.88 -5.03 -6.22
N LEU A 76 -5.13 -3.73 -6.02
CA LEU A 76 -6.47 -3.15 -5.95
C LEU A 76 -7.14 -3.03 -7.32
N ALA A 77 -6.37 -2.88 -8.40
CA ALA A 77 -6.90 -2.96 -9.76
C ALA A 77 -7.41 -4.39 -10.08
N LEU A 78 -6.72 -5.41 -9.57
CA LEU A 78 -7.15 -6.82 -9.69
C LEU A 78 -8.25 -7.21 -8.70
N ASN A 79 -8.25 -6.64 -7.49
CA ASN A 79 -9.26 -6.88 -6.48
C ASN A 79 -9.51 -5.58 -5.67
N PRO A 80 -10.51 -4.77 -6.09
CA PRO A 80 -10.81 -3.48 -5.45
C PRO A 80 -11.19 -3.55 -3.98
N ALA A 81 -11.63 -4.73 -3.51
CA ALA A 81 -12.05 -5.01 -2.14
C ALA A 81 -10.97 -5.71 -1.31
N HIS A 82 -9.72 -5.79 -1.78
CA HIS A 82 -8.65 -6.46 -1.04
C HIS A 82 -8.21 -5.67 0.20
N ALA A 83 -8.80 -6.00 1.36
CA ALA A 83 -8.65 -5.29 2.62
C ALA A 83 -7.17 -5.09 3.05
N LYS A 84 -6.32 -6.12 2.89
CA LYS A 84 -4.90 -6.02 3.26
C LYS A 84 -4.14 -5.03 2.39
N SER A 85 -4.46 -4.93 1.08
CA SER A 85 -3.86 -3.93 0.20
C SER A 85 -4.31 -2.51 0.55
N LEU A 86 -5.60 -2.31 0.86
CA LEU A 86 -6.11 -1.00 1.31
C LEU A 86 -5.42 -0.57 2.61
N SER A 87 -5.38 -1.45 3.60
CA SER A 87 -4.74 -1.19 4.89
C SER A 87 -3.26 -0.84 4.74
N ARG A 88 -2.52 -1.60 3.92
CA ARG A 88 -1.10 -1.36 3.66
C ARG A 88 -0.87 -0.07 2.88
N ARG A 89 -1.66 0.19 1.83
CA ARG A 89 -1.55 1.43 1.04
C ARG A 89 -1.81 2.66 1.90
N ALA A 90 -2.82 2.63 2.77
CA ALA A 90 -3.09 3.67 3.74
C ALA A 90 -1.93 3.88 4.73
N GLN A 91 -1.31 2.80 5.20
CA GLN A 91 -0.13 2.90 6.07
C GLN A 91 1.03 3.60 5.36
N VAL A 92 1.34 3.19 4.12
CA VAL A 92 2.41 3.84 3.36
C VAL A 92 2.10 5.30 3.07
N HIS A 93 0.85 5.63 2.71
CA HIS A 93 0.41 7.02 2.54
C HIS A 93 0.61 7.87 3.80
N VAL A 94 0.35 7.33 4.99
CA VAL A 94 0.66 8.02 6.25
C VAL A 94 2.16 8.24 6.41
N GLU A 95 2.98 7.22 6.13
CA GLU A 95 4.44 7.29 6.28
C GLU A 95 5.10 8.31 5.33
N VAL A 96 4.56 8.48 4.11
CA VAL A 96 5.02 9.50 3.15
C VAL A 96 4.32 10.86 3.30
N ARG A 97 3.49 11.02 4.33
CA ARG A 97 2.72 12.24 4.64
C ARG A 97 1.77 12.66 3.52
N LEU A 98 1.01 11.70 3.00
CA LEU A 98 -0.14 11.89 2.11
C LEU A 98 -1.45 11.50 2.82
N PRO A 99 -1.85 12.26 3.86
CA PRO A 99 -2.97 11.88 4.72
C PRO A 99 -4.32 11.84 4.00
N ALA A 100 -4.55 12.69 3.00
CA ALA A 100 -5.80 12.66 2.21
C ALA A 100 -5.98 11.34 1.44
N ALA A 101 -4.89 10.82 0.86
CA ALA A 101 -4.91 9.52 0.18
C ALA A 101 -5.10 8.37 1.20
N ALA A 102 -4.49 8.47 2.38
CA ALA A 102 -4.71 7.51 3.46
C ALA A 102 -6.17 7.50 3.95
N VAL A 103 -6.81 8.66 4.10
CA VAL A 103 -8.23 8.77 4.48
C VAL A 103 -9.10 8.03 3.46
N SER A 104 -8.90 8.26 2.16
CA SER A 104 -9.65 7.58 1.11
C SER A 104 -9.50 6.05 1.18
N ASP A 105 -8.29 5.55 1.39
CA ASP A 105 -8.04 4.10 1.52
C ASP A 105 -8.68 3.50 2.78
N LEU A 106 -8.64 4.21 3.91
CA LEU A 106 -9.22 3.76 5.18
C LEU A 106 -10.76 3.79 5.15
N GLU A 107 -11.35 4.79 4.50
CA GLU A 107 -12.80 4.83 4.27
C GLU A 107 -13.27 3.70 3.37
N ARG A 108 -12.53 3.42 2.29
CA ARG A 108 -12.76 2.24 1.45
C ARG A 108 -12.61 0.94 2.22
N LEU A 109 -11.60 0.84 3.09
CA LEU A 109 -11.38 -0.34 3.93
C LEU A 109 -12.56 -0.56 4.88
N LEU A 110 -13.01 0.49 5.57
CA LEU A 110 -14.20 0.43 6.42
C LEU A 110 -15.46 0.08 5.62
N ALA A 111 -15.60 0.63 4.40
CA ALA A 111 -16.72 0.30 3.53
C ALA A 111 -16.71 -1.16 3.08
N VAL A 112 -15.55 -1.76 2.81
CA VAL A 112 -15.43 -3.20 2.49
C VAL A 112 -15.78 -4.05 3.70
N LEU A 113 -15.25 -3.71 4.89
CA LEU A 113 -15.52 -4.44 6.13
C LEU A 113 -17.01 -4.33 6.54
N ASN A 114 -17.61 -3.16 6.34
CA ASN A 114 -19.03 -2.93 6.61
C ASN A 114 -19.94 -3.46 5.48
N GLY A 115 -19.45 -3.50 4.24
CA GLY A 115 -20.20 -3.93 3.05
C GLY A 115 -20.41 -5.44 2.98
N GLY A 116 -19.52 -6.22 3.63
CA GLY A 116 -19.78 -7.65 3.92
C GLY A 116 -21.06 -7.90 4.72
N ARG A 117 -21.67 -6.86 5.31
CA ARG A 117 -22.97 -6.90 6.01
C ARG A 117 -24.20 -6.89 5.09
N LYS A 118 -24.09 -6.46 3.82
CA LYS A 118 -25.26 -6.24 2.93
C LYS A 118 -25.56 -7.39 1.96
N GLY A 119 -24.72 -8.43 1.89
CA GLY A 119 -24.89 -9.57 0.99
C GLY A 119 -25.80 -10.70 1.49
N THR A 120 -26.25 -10.68 2.75
CA THR A 120 -27.12 -11.74 3.32
C THR A 120 -28.33 -11.19 4.08
N ALA A 121 -28.67 -9.91 3.92
CA ALA A 121 -29.80 -9.28 4.60
C ALA A 121 -30.83 -8.70 3.62
N ALA A 122 -31.07 -9.37 2.50
CA ALA A 122 -32.32 -9.24 1.76
C ALA A 122 -33.29 -10.32 2.27
N GLY A 123 -33.91 -10.05 3.42
CA GLY A 123 -35.04 -10.81 3.97
C GLY A 123 -34.71 -11.72 5.14
N LEU A 124 -34.80 -11.20 6.38
CA LEU A 124 -35.27 -11.93 7.57
C LEU A 124 -35.44 -10.94 8.75
N ALA A 125 -36.56 -11.07 9.45
CA ALA A 125 -37.03 -10.20 10.54
C ALA A 125 -36.12 -10.25 11.80
N PRO A 126 -36.21 -9.27 12.73
CA PRO A 126 -35.25 -9.12 13.81
C PRO A 126 -35.55 -10.11 14.96
N GLY A 127 -34.53 -10.87 15.39
CA GLY A 127 -34.67 -11.83 16.47
C GLY A 127 -33.41 -11.95 17.33
N SER A 128 -33.38 -11.20 18.44
CA SER A 128 -32.47 -11.29 19.60
C SER A 128 -30.99 -10.93 19.44
N GLU A 129 -30.45 -10.21 20.44
CA GLU A 129 -29.04 -9.83 20.56
C GLU A 129 -28.09 -11.04 20.61
N ALA A 130 -28.57 -12.21 21.03
CA ALA A 130 -27.79 -13.45 21.05
C ALA A 130 -27.56 -14.05 19.64
N ALA A 131 -28.50 -13.89 18.71
CA ALA A 131 -28.33 -14.30 17.31
C ALA A 131 -27.44 -13.30 16.53
N ALA A 132 -27.50 -12.02 16.90
CA ALA A 132 -26.59 -11.00 16.38
C ALA A 132 -25.13 -11.24 16.81
N ALA A 133 -24.92 -11.73 18.04
CA ALA A 133 -23.59 -12.12 18.54
C ALA A 133 -23.04 -13.37 17.82
N ALA A 134 -23.86 -14.39 17.58
CA ALA A 134 -23.46 -15.59 16.84
C ALA A 134 -23.15 -15.31 15.35
N ALA A 135 -23.89 -14.39 14.72
CA ALA A 135 -23.65 -13.95 13.34
C ALA A 135 -22.39 -13.07 13.20
N ALA A 136 -22.06 -12.28 14.23
CA ALA A 136 -20.81 -11.52 14.27
C ALA A 136 -19.56 -12.44 14.35
N VAL A 137 -19.66 -13.56 15.08
CA VAL A 137 -18.60 -14.57 15.21
C VAL A 137 -18.37 -15.34 13.90
N ALA A 138 -19.43 -15.63 13.13
CA ALA A 138 -19.33 -16.28 11.82
C ALA A 138 -18.82 -15.32 10.71
N ALA A 139 -19.12 -14.01 10.79
CA ALA A 139 -18.68 -13.00 9.83
C ALA A 139 -17.19 -12.63 9.97
N ALA A 140 -16.61 -12.74 11.17
CA ALA A 140 -15.18 -12.54 11.41
C ALA A 140 -14.31 -13.61 10.72
N ALA A 141 -14.85 -14.81 10.46
CA ALA A 141 -14.13 -15.95 9.90
C ALA A 141 -13.72 -15.79 8.40
N ALA A 142 -14.31 -14.84 7.66
CA ALA A 142 -14.01 -14.65 6.23
C ALA A 142 -12.92 -13.58 5.95
N VAL A 143 -12.62 -12.69 6.90
CA VAL A 143 -11.59 -11.63 6.76
C VAL A 143 -10.54 -11.68 7.87
N GLY A 144 -10.78 -12.44 8.94
CA GLY A 144 -9.80 -12.69 10.00
C GLY A 144 -9.40 -11.43 10.79
N MET A 145 -10.28 -10.43 10.89
CA MET A 145 -10.04 -9.20 11.64
C MET A 145 -11.01 -9.09 12.83
N ASP A 146 -10.47 -8.89 14.03
CA ASP A 146 -11.19 -8.76 15.30
C ASP A 146 -11.72 -7.32 15.53
N CYS A 147 -12.53 -7.12 16.58
CA CYS A 147 -13.08 -5.80 16.94
C CYS A 147 -11.97 -4.76 17.19
N ASP A 148 -10.87 -5.22 17.80
CA ASP A 148 -9.69 -4.41 18.10
C ASP A 148 -9.04 -3.88 16.82
N GLN A 149 -9.02 -4.69 15.75
CA GLN A 149 -8.55 -4.28 14.44
C GLN A 149 -9.47 -3.25 13.77
N VAL A 150 -10.79 -3.33 13.95
CA VAL A 150 -11.72 -2.30 13.45
C VAL A 150 -11.51 -0.98 14.19
N GLN A 151 -11.38 -1.01 15.51
CA GLN A 151 -11.07 0.17 16.32
C GLN A 151 -9.73 0.79 15.91
N SER A 152 -8.71 -0.04 15.70
CA SER A 152 -7.42 0.40 15.18
C SER A 152 -7.53 1.11 13.82
N ILE A 153 -8.39 0.64 12.92
CA ILE A 153 -8.63 1.29 11.62
C ILE A 153 -9.29 2.67 11.83
N GLN A 154 -10.25 2.78 12.75
CA GLN A 154 -10.91 4.06 13.06
C GLN A 154 -9.94 5.06 13.68
N ASP A 155 -9.04 4.61 14.56
CA ASP A 155 -8.02 5.47 15.17
C ASP A 155 -7.02 5.97 14.13
N ARG A 156 -6.59 5.09 13.21
CA ARG A 156 -5.78 5.48 12.04
C ARG A 156 -6.50 6.50 11.15
N LEU A 157 -7.81 6.34 10.95
CA LEU A 157 -8.61 7.29 10.16
C LEU A 157 -8.70 8.65 10.86
N ARG A 158 -8.90 8.67 12.18
CA ARG A 158 -8.91 9.91 12.98
C ARG A 158 -7.57 10.63 12.88
N TYR A 159 -6.47 9.89 13.05
CA TYR A 159 -5.13 10.43 12.89
C TYR A 159 -4.90 10.99 11.48
N ALA A 160 -5.24 10.23 10.43
CA ALA A 160 -5.06 10.67 9.05
C ALA A 160 -5.90 11.93 8.74
N ARG A 161 -7.12 12.05 9.27
CA ARG A 161 -7.93 13.27 9.13
C ARG A 161 -7.29 14.48 9.83
N SER A 162 -6.77 14.30 11.04
CA SER A 162 -6.05 15.37 11.75
C SER A 162 -4.81 15.81 10.95
N ALA A 163 -4.02 14.87 10.48
CA ALA A 163 -2.83 15.15 9.68
C ALA A 163 -3.17 15.82 8.34
N ALA A 164 -4.33 15.53 7.75
CA ALA A 164 -4.81 16.19 6.53
C ALA A 164 -5.14 17.67 6.78
N VAL A 165 -5.68 18.00 7.97
CA VAL A 165 -5.94 19.39 8.37
C VAL A 165 -4.63 20.13 8.66
N GLU A 166 -3.63 19.46 9.24
CA GLU A 166 -2.30 20.06 9.46
C GLU A 166 -1.58 20.43 8.16
N GLY A 167 -1.85 19.72 7.06
CA GLY A 167 -1.35 20.10 5.73
C GLY A 167 0.17 20.02 5.57
N ALA A 168 0.86 19.16 6.31
CA ALA A 168 2.31 19.00 6.20
C ALA A 168 2.73 18.53 4.80
N PRO A 169 3.85 19.04 4.25
CA PRO A 169 4.31 18.63 2.93
C PRO A 169 4.74 17.15 2.93
N PRO A 170 4.70 16.46 1.78
CA PRO A 170 5.15 15.08 1.66
C PRO A 170 6.58 14.87 2.18
N ASP A 171 6.88 13.67 2.63
CA ASP A 171 8.23 13.29 3.09
C ASP A 171 9.11 12.93 1.88
N HIS A 172 9.80 13.92 1.31
CA HIS A 172 10.56 13.78 0.08
C HIS A 172 11.72 12.78 0.19
N TYR A 173 12.35 12.67 1.37
CA TYR A 173 13.39 11.67 1.61
C TYR A 173 12.84 10.26 1.56
N ARG A 174 11.72 10.02 2.26
CA ARG A 174 11.05 8.71 2.24
C ARG A 174 10.49 8.34 0.87
N ILE A 175 10.00 9.32 0.10
CA ILE A 175 9.53 9.11 -1.27
C ILE A 175 10.67 8.61 -2.17
N LEU A 176 11.87 9.17 -2.05
CA LEU A 176 13.04 8.73 -2.82
C LEU A 176 13.75 7.50 -2.22
N GLY A 177 13.25 6.96 -1.10
CA GLY A 177 13.88 5.82 -0.40
C GLY A 177 15.25 6.17 0.20
N LEU A 178 15.43 7.42 0.63
CA LEU A 178 16.66 7.95 1.21
C LEU A 178 16.53 8.05 2.73
N ALA A 179 17.66 7.90 3.42
CA ALA A 179 17.74 8.20 4.84
C ALA A 179 17.47 9.70 5.06
N VAL A 180 16.72 10.01 6.12
CA VAL A 180 16.34 11.39 6.47
C VAL A 180 17.59 12.19 6.87
N GLY A 181 17.71 13.43 6.38
CA GLY A 181 18.74 14.40 6.80
C GLY A 181 19.94 14.54 5.85
N SER A 182 21.02 15.13 6.37
CA SER A 182 22.21 15.53 5.58
C SER A 182 23.06 14.36 5.06
N GLY A 183 22.66 13.11 5.33
CA GLY A 183 23.39 11.92 4.89
C GLY A 183 23.20 11.59 3.40
N ALA A 184 22.09 12.02 2.77
CA ALA A 184 21.85 11.76 1.36
C ALA A 184 22.61 12.74 0.46
N SER A 185 23.52 12.27 -0.37
CA SER A 185 24.23 13.14 -1.33
C SER A 185 23.32 13.55 -2.49
N ALA A 186 23.71 14.58 -3.25
CA ALA A 186 23.00 14.94 -4.49
C ALA A 186 23.02 13.78 -5.52
N ALA A 187 24.07 12.96 -5.52
CA ALA A 187 24.15 11.77 -6.35
C ALA A 187 23.11 10.72 -5.95
N ASP A 188 22.84 10.55 -4.65
CA ASP A 188 21.82 9.62 -4.15
C ASP A 188 20.41 10.07 -4.53
N VAL A 189 20.12 11.37 -4.42
CA VAL A 189 18.85 11.97 -4.88
C VAL A 189 18.63 11.66 -6.35
N LYS A 190 19.62 11.96 -7.20
CA LYS A 190 19.54 11.69 -8.64
C LYS A 190 19.40 10.20 -8.96
N LYS A 191 20.11 9.34 -8.23
CA LYS A 191 20.03 7.88 -8.38
C LYS A 191 18.63 7.36 -8.01
N GLY A 192 18.10 7.76 -6.85
CA GLY A 192 16.77 7.37 -6.37
C GLY A 192 15.67 7.80 -7.35
N TYR A 193 15.70 9.07 -7.78
CA TYR A 193 14.77 9.59 -8.79
C TYR A 193 14.83 8.76 -10.08
N ARG A 194 16.01 8.55 -10.66
CA ARG A 194 16.17 7.81 -11.92
C ARG A 194 15.64 6.38 -11.80
N GLN A 195 15.94 5.69 -10.69
CA GLN A 195 15.47 4.33 -10.45
C GLN A 195 13.94 4.25 -10.37
N LEU A 196 13.33 5.15 -9.60
CA LEU A 196 11.87 5.18 -9.41
C LEU A 196 11.13 5.62 -10.67
N ALA A 197 11.59 6.67 -11.35
CA ALA A 197 10.97 7.19 -12.57
C ALA A 197 10.98 6.15 -13.71
N LEU A 198 12.07 5.39 -13.86
CA LEU A 198 12.16 4.33 -14.88
C LEU A 198 11.22 3.14 -14.59
N LYS A 199 11.07 2.82 -13.30
CA LYS A 199 10.30 1.67 -12.83
C LYS A 199 8.80 1.94 -12.81
N HIS A 200 8.40 3.11 -12.32
CA HIS A 200 7.00 3.48 -12.09
C HIS A 200 6.47 4.50 -13.10
N HIS A 201 7.04 4.52 -14.31
CA HIS A 201 6.51 5.33 -15.39
C HIS A 201 5.04 4.96 -15.69
N PRO A 202 4.11 5.92 -15.86
CA PRO A 202 2.68 5.63 -16.06
C PRO A 202 2.39 4.70 -17.24
N ASP A 203 3.15 4.81 -18.34
CA ASP A 203 2.97 3.92 -19.51
C ASP A 203 3.24 2.44 -19.23
N LYS A 204 4.03 2.12 -18.20
CA LYS A 204 4.41 0.74 -17.86
C LYS A 204 3.51 0.12 -16.80
N SER A 205 2.65 0.91 -16.15
CA SER A 205 1.89 0.45 -14.97
C SER A 205 0.84 -0.62 -15.32
N CYS A 206 0.28 -0.57 -16.53
CA CYS A 206 -0.74 -1.50 -17.00
C CYS A 206 -0.20 -2.76 -17.68
N ASN A 207 1.12 -2.91 -17.79
CA ASN A 207 1.73 -4.04 -18.50
C ASN A 207 1.40 -5.38 -17.84
N GLY A 208 0.93 -6.33 -18.65
CA GLY A 208 0.62 -7.69 -18.21
C GLY A 208 -0.64 -7.81 -17.36
N LEU A 209 -1.54 -6.81 -17.38
CA LEU A 209 -2.84 -6.90 -16.73
C LEU A 209 -3.91 -7.48 -17.66
N PRO A 210 -4.89 -8.22 -17.11
CA PRO A 210 -6.05 -8.66 -17.89
C PRO A 210 -6.85 -7.48 -18.45
N GLY A 211 -7.44 -7.64 -19.64
CA GLY A 211 -8.19 -6.57 -20.31
C GLY A 211 -9.47 -6.09 -19.63
N TRP A 212 -9.97 -6.82 -18.60
CA TRP A 212 -11.11 -6.38 -17.79
C TRP A 212 -10.71 -5.45 -16.64
N VAL A 213 -9.42 -5.35 -16.33
CA VAL A 213 -8.92 -4.47 -15.26
C VAL A 213 -9.04 -3.02 -15.73
N ASP A 214 -9.60 -2.18 -14.86
CA ASP A 214 -9.63 -0.73 -15.06
C ASP A 214 -8.20 -0.17 -15.11
N SER A 215 -7.69 -0.08 -16.34
CA SER A 215 -6.35 0.40 -16.64
C SER A 215 -6.24 1.91 -16.44
N GLU A 216 -7.36 2.64 -16.46
CA GLU A 216 -7.36 4.09 -16.31
C GLU A 216 -7.14 4.50 -14.87
N SER A 217 -7.85 3.89 -13.91
CA SER A 217 -7.61 4.12 -12.49
C SER A 217 -6.17 3.77 -12.10
N LEU A 218 -5.60 2.69 -12.67
CA LEU A 218 -4.21 2.32 -12.38
C LEU A 218 -3.19 3.27 -13.01
N ARG A 219 -3.45 3.74 -14.23
CA ARG A 219 -2.62 4.76 -14.89
C ARG A 219 -2.66 6.06 -14.10
N SER A 220 -3.83 6.47 -13.59
CA SER A 220 -3.99 7.63 -12.71
C SER A 220 -3.21 7.48 -11.40
N ASP A 221 -3.25 6.31 -10.77
CA ASP A 221 -2.46 6.03 -9.55
C ASP A 221 -0.95 6.09 -9.85
N ALA A 222 -0.51 5.54 -10.99
CA ALA A 222 0.89 5.60 -11.41
C ALA A 222 1.35 7.04 -11.75
N ASP A 223 0.48 7.83 -12.39
CA ASP A 223 0.73 9.25 -12.67
C ASP A 223 0.90 10.07 -11.38
N ARG A 224 0.03 9.86 -10.39
CA ARG A 224 0.18 10.49 -9.06
C ARG A 224 1.49 10.11 -8.39
N LEU A 225 1.88 8.84 -8.43
CA LEU A 225 3.15 8.38 -7.88
C LEU A 225 4.33 9.00 -8.62
N PHE A 226 4.28 9.07 -9.95
CA PHE A 226 5.34 9.67 -10.77
C PHE A 226 5.51 11.17 -10.47
N LYS A 227 4.41 11.91 -10.33
CA LYS A 227 4.41 13.31 -9.92
C LYS A 227 5.01 13.51 -8.54
N LEU A 228 4.66 12.65 -7.58
CA LEU A 228 5.20 12.69 -6.23
C LEU A 228 6.73 12.48 -6.20
N VAL A 229 7.22 11.51 -6.98
CA VAL A 229 8.66 11.25 -7.15
C VAL A 229 9.35 12.44 -7.84
N GLY A 230 8.71 13.06 -8.82
CA GLY A 230 9.19 14.26 -9.50
C GLY A 230 9.30 15.47 -8.58
N GLU A 231 8.28 15.71 -7.75
CA GLU A 231 8.26 16.77 -6.73
C GLU A 231 9.39 16.58 -5.72
N ALA A 232 9.55 15.36 -5.19
CA ALA A 232 10.63 15.06 -4.25
C ALA A 232 12.01 15.33 -4.85
N ASN A 233 12.23 14.96 -6.12
CA ASN A 233 13.47 15.28 -6.81
C ASN A 233 13.64 16.79 -7.03
N ALA A 234 12.58 17.51 -7.43
CA ALA A 234 12.63 18.95 -7.67
C ALA A 234 12.98 19.76 -6.41
N THR A 235 12.56 19.29 -5.24
CA THR A 235 12.90 19.90 -3.94
C THR A 235 14.31 19.51 -3.48
N LEU A 236 14.68 18.23 -3.55
CA LEU A 236 15.94 17.74 -2.97
C LEU A 236 17.17 17.89 -3.87
N SER A 237 16.99 18.05 -5.18
CA SER A 237 18.12 18.28 -6.12
C SER A 237 18.56 19.74 -6.19
N ASP A 238 17.67 20.67 -5.81
CA ASP A 238 17.96 22.10 -5.71
C ASP A 238 18.53 22.41 -4.32
N GLY A 239 19.74 22.99 -4.28
CA GLY A 239 20.44 23.23 -3.01
C GLY A 239 19.70 24.19 -2.08
N VAL A 240 19.04 25.22 -2.61
CA VAL A 240 18.31 26.21 -1.81
C VAL A 240 17.03 25.60 -1.28
N LYS A 241 16.22 24.98 -2.16
CA LYS A 241 14.96 24.34 -1.75
C LYS A 241 15.19 23.21 -0.75
N ARG A 242 16.29 22.46 -0.90
CA ARG A 242 16.67 21.43 0.05
C ARG A 242 17.01 22.00 1.42
N ILE A 243 17.75 23.11 1.49
CA ILE A 243 18.07 23.78 2.76
C ILE A 243 16.80 24.25 3.45
N ASP A 244 15.88 24.88 2.72
CA ASP A 244 14.60 25.35 3.26
C ASP A 244 13.77 24.18 3.78
N TYR A 245 13.66 23.12 2.98
CA TYR A 245 12.96 21.90 3.36
C TYR A 245 13.56 21.25 4.62
N ASP A 246 14.88 21.10 4.68
CA ASP A 246 15.59 20.50 5.83
C ASP A 246 15.42 21.37 7.09
N THR A 247 15.41 22.69 6.94
CA THR A 247 15.18 23.64 8.04
C THR A 247 13.77 23.48 8.60
N ASP A 248 12.78 23.47 7.72
CA ASP A 248 11.39 23.24 8.09
C ASP A 248 11.18 21.88 8.78
N GLU A 249 11.82 20.82 8.29
CA GLU A 249 11.74 19.48 8.90
C GLU A 249 12.34 19.48 10.32
N ARG A 250 13.44 20.20 10.55
CA ARG A 250 14.01 20.37 11.90
C ARG A 250 13.05 21.10 12.84
N VAL A 251 12.39 22.16 12.35
CA VAL A 251 11.38 22.90 13.13
C VAL A 251 10.19 22.01 13.46
N ARG A 252 9.70 21.22 12.49
CA ARG A 252 8.60 20.25 12.71
C ARG A 252 8.99 19.19 13.72
N ALA A 253 10.22 18.66 13.64
CA ALA A 253 10.73 17.68 14.60
C ALA A 253 10.80 18.26 16.02
N ALA A 254 11.27 19.51 16.16
CA ALA A 254 11.32 20.20 17.46
C ALA A 254 9.93 20.40 18.08
N ARG A 255 8.93 20.82 17.27
CA ARG A 255 7.54 20.96 17.72
C ARG A 255 6.93 19.65 18.22
N ARG A 256 7.29 18.52 17.59
CA ARG A 256 6.84 17.18 18.02
C ARG A 256 7.58 16.65 19.26
N GLY A 257 8.83 17.07 19.46
CA GLY A 257 9.67 16.65 20.59
C GLY A 257 9.48 17.45 21.89
N GLY A 258 8.95 18.68 21.82
CA GLY A 258 8.80 19.59 22.97
C GLY A 258 7.56 19.38 23.84
N GLY A 259 6.77 18.32 23.61
CA GLY A 259 5.52 18.04 24.34
C GLY A 259 5.59 16.85 25.31
N ARG A 260 6.78 16.48 25.79
CA ARG A 260 6.98 15.42 26.79
C ARG A 260 7.14 15.99 28.18
#